data_AF-A0A3C0T9K3-F1
#
_entry.id   AF-A0A3C0T9K3-F1
#
_cell.length_a   1.000
_cell.length_b   1.000
_cell.length_c   1.000
_cell.angle_alpha   90.00
_cell.angle_beta   90.00
_cell.angle_gamma   90.00
#
_symmetry.space_group_name_H-M   'P 1'
#
loop_
_entity.id
_entity.type
_entity.pdbx_description
1 polymer ?
#
loop_
_entity_poly.entity_id
_entity_poly.type
_entity_poly.pdbx_seq_one_letter_code
_entity_poly.pdbx_strand_id
1 'polypeptide(L)'
;MVNFIDNSDLRWKHFVGSEKFDYPIDYWAALLYARDDGHVDLLYRWAPNSYCHFHRHTSYTNSTVLSGELHVVDVDLATGEETNPRVRMPGGYVCREPGDVHME
;
A
#
# COMPACT_ATOMS: atom_id res chain seq x y z
N MET A 1 -19.20 4.41 14.57
CA MET A 1 -18.05 4.85 13.75
C MET A 1 -16.94 3.86 14.01
N VAL A 2 -16.37 3.25 12.96
CA VAL A 2 -15.26 2.29 13.13
C VAL A 2 -13.97 3.10 13.30
N ASN A 3 -13.20 2.79 14.34
CA ASN A 3 -11.83 3.29 14.48
C ASN A 3 -10.91 2.34 13.71
N PHE A 4 -10.11 2.84 12.77
CA PHE A 4 -9.17 2.01 12.01
C PHE A 4 -7.76 1.98 12.62
N ILE A 5 -7.47 2.90 13.54
CA ILE A 5 -6.15 3.03 14.18
C ILE A 5 -6.09 2.15 15.43
N ASP A 6 -7.14 2.20 16.25
CA ASP A 6 -7.24 1.46 17.50
C ASP A 6 -8.47 0.55 17.47
N ASN A 7 -8.28 -0.63 16.88
CA ASN A 7 -9.33 -1.64 16.74
C ASN A 7 -8.74 -3.06 16.79
N SER A 8 -9.03 -3.75 17.88
CA SER A 8 -8.57 -5.11 18.14
C SER A 8 -9.24 -6.18 17.29
N ASP A 9 -10.37 -5.87 16.65
CA ASP A 9 -11.11 -6.84 15.83
C ASP A 9 -10.53 -7.00 14.42
N LEU A 10 -9.61 -6.11 14.03
CA LEU A 10 -8.91 -6.18 12.75
C LEU A 10 -8.00 -7.42 12.68
N ARG A 11 -8.24 -8.25 11.66
CA ARG A 11 -7.43 -9.43 11.38
C ARG A 11 -6.27 -9.06 10.45
N TRP A 12 -5.12 -8.82 11.06
CA TRP A 12 -3.90 -8.47 10.35
C TRP A 12 -3.17 -9.70 9.83
N LYS A 13 -2.73 -9.63 8.58
CA LYS A 13 -1.70 -10.50 8.02
C LYS A 13 -0.40 -9.72 7.93
N HIS A 14 0.67 -10.28 8.47
CA HIS A 14 2.01 -9.71 8.40
C HIS A 14 2.76 -10.25 7.18
N PHE A 15 3.44 -9.35 6.47
CA PHE A 15 4.25 -9.63 5.31
C PHE A 15 5.67 -9.14 5.57
N VAL A 16 6.63 -10.04 5.42
CA VAL A 16 8.05 -9.75 5.56
C VAL A 16 8.75 -10.21 4.29
N GLY A 17 9.76 -9.44 3.87
CA GLY A 17 10.60 -9.78 2.75
C GLY A 17 11.41 -11.05 2.96
N SER A 18 12.18 -11.40 1.94
CA SER A 18 13.15 -12.49 1.96
C SER A 18 14.43 -12.05 1.26
N GLU A 19 15.46 -12.89 1.27
CA GLU A 19 16.74 -12.64 0.58
C GLU A 19 16.60 -12.45 -0.95
N LYS A 20 15.40 -12.61 -1.51
CA LYS A 20 15.09 -12.35 -2.93
C LYS A 20 14.90 -10.87 -3.26
N PHE A 21 14.79 -10.01 -2.27
CA PHE A 21 14.56 -8.57 -2.43
C PHE A 21 15.76 -7.80 -1.92
N ASP A 22 16.10 -6.71 -2.59
CA ASP A 22 17.21 -5.81 -2.31
C ASP A 22 16.80 -4.57 -1.48
N TYR A 23 15.54 -4.52 -1.05
CA TYR A 23 14.98 -3.49 -0.18
C TYR A 23 14.17 -4.11 0.98
N PRO A 24 14.02 -3.39 2.11
CA PRO A 24 13.27 -3.90 3.26
C PRO A 24 11.77 -3.98 2.97
N ILE A 25 11.18 -5.14 3.18
CA ILE A 25 9.73 -5.36 3.12
C ILE A 25 9.24 -5.76 4.51
N ASP A 26 8.38 -4.94 5.10
CA ASP A 26 7.75 -5.20 6.40
C ASP A 26 6.46 -4.37 6.54
N TYR A 27 5.32 -5.05 6.37
CA TYR A 27 4.01 -4.40 6.43
C TYR A 27 2.90 -5.38 6.82
N TRP A 28 1.78 -4.84 7.26
CA TRP A 28 0.56 -5.56 7.59
C TRP A 28 -0.56 -5.14 6.65
N ALA A 29 -1.43 -6.09 6.31
CA ALA A 29 -2.69 -5.81 5.63
C ALA A 29 -3.86 -6.44 6.38
N ALA A 30 -5.00 -5.76 6.39
CA ALA A 30 -6.27 -6.29 6.90
C ALA A 30 -7.37 -6.07 5.84
N LEU A 31 -8.16 -7.11 5.59
CA LEU A 31 -9.38 -7.00 4.78
C LEU A 31 -10.48 -6.38 5.63
N LEU A 32 -10.98 -5.21 5.21
CA LEU A 32 -12.08 -4.53 5.88
C LEU A 32 -13.42 -5.02 5.35
N TYR A 33 -13.53 -5.11 4.02
CA TYR A 33 -14.76 -5.50 3.35
C TYR A 33 -14.48 -6.04 1.95
N ALA A 34 -15.32 -6.97 1.48
CA ALA A 34 -15.30 -7.48 0.13
C ALA A 34 -16.75 -7.56 -0.38
N ARG A 35 -16.96 -7.13 -1.62
CA ARG A 35 -18.27 -7.09 -2.28
C ARG A 35 -18.32 -8.11 -3.42
N ASP A 36 -19.53 -8.54 -3.75
CA ASP A 36 -19.78 -9.50 -4.84
C ASP A 36 -19.41 -8.95 -6.23
N ASP A 37 -19.33 -7.62 -6.38
CA ASP A 37 -18.87 -6.95 -7.61
C ASP A 37 -17.34 -6.86 -7.74
N GLY A 38 -16.61 -7.46 -6.79
CA GLY A 38 -15.14 -7.49 -6.78
C GLY A 38 -14.48 -6.27 -6.12
N HIS A 39 -15.25 -5.32 -5.59
CA HIS A 39 -14.69 -4.22 -4.81
C HIS A 39 -14.19 -4.72 -3.44
N VAL A 40 -12.96 -4.33 -3.08
CA VAL A 40 -12.34 -4.67 -1.79
C VAL A 40 -11.85 -3.42 -1.09
N ASP A 41 -12.10 -3.36 0.22
CA ASP A 41 -11.54 -2.34 1.09
C ASP A 41 -10.45 -2.97 1.95
N LEU A 42 -9.24 -2.41 1.87
CA LEU A 42 -8.05 -2.91 2.54
C LEU A 42 -7.48 -1.82 3.44
N LEU A 43 -6.90 -2.24 4.56
CA LEU A 43 -6.13 -1.38 5.45
C LEU A 43 -4.70 -1.88 5.51
N TYR A 44 -3.76 -0.97 5.30
CA TYR A 44 -2.33 -1.26 5.34
C TYR A 44 -1.62 -0.47 6.43
N ARG A 45 -0.57 -1.07 6.98
CA ARG A 45 0.36 -0.45 7.93
C ARG A 45 1.76 -0.91 7.62
N TRP A 46 2.71 0.00 7.57
CA TRP A 46 4.12 -0.31 7.31
C TRP A 46 4.94 -0.19 8.60
N ALA A 47 6.00 -0.99 8.70
CA ALA A 47 7.08 -0.67 9.64
C ALA A 47 7.83 0.58 9.15
N PRO A 48 8.52 1.34 10.03
CA PRO A 48 9.31 2.48 9.60
C PRO A 48 10.35 2.10 8.54
N ASN A 49 10.51 2.93 7.51
CA ASN A 49 11.49 2.76 6.43
C ASN A 49 11.42 1.40 5.73
N SER A 50 10.21 0.86 5.56
CA SER A 50 9.95 -0.42 4.90
C SER A 50 8.92 -0.24 3.79
N TYR A 51 8.99 -1.10 2.79
CA TYR A 51 8.13 -1.07 1.61
C TYR A 51 7.14 -2.24 1.60
N CYS A 52 6.14 -2.16 0.74
CA CYS A 52 5.39 -3.32 0.27
C CYS A 52 6.19 -4.09 -0.80
N HIS A 53 5.66 -5.24 -1.22
CA HIS A 53 6.18 -5.91 -2.42
C HIS A 53 5.93 -5.04 -3.66
N PHE A 54 6.86 -5.05 -4.63
CA PHE A 54 6.65 -4.46 -5.95
C PHE A 54 5.41 -5.06 -6.64
N HIS A 55 4.48 -4.21 -7.06
CA HIS A 55 3.20 -4.67 -7.59
C HIS A 55 2.61 -3.74 -8.64
N ARG A 56 1.58 -4.25 -9.32
CA ARG A 56 0.76 -3.51 -10.28
C ARG A 56 -0.70 -3.58 -9.86
N HIS A 57 -1.36 -2.42 -9.84
CA HIS A 57 -2.81 -2.37 -9.66
C HIS A 57 -3.52 -2.77 -10.95
N THR A 58 -4.38 -3.79 -10.88
CA THR A 58 -5.20 -4.25 -12.02
C THR A 58 -6.56 -3.57 -12.08
N SER A 59 -6.88 -2.71 -11.11
CA SER A 59 -8.16 -2.05 -10.95
C SER A 59 -7.96 -0.65 -10.39
N TYR A 60 -9.00 0.19 -10.46
CA TYR A 60 -8.97 1.51 -9.85
C TYR A 60 -8.65 1.37 -8.36
N THR A 61 -7.65 2.12 -7.90
CA THR A 61 -7.19 2.06 -6.52
C THR A 61 -7.29 3.45 -5.90
N ASN A 62 -8.17 3.56 -4.90
CA ASN A 62 -8.32 4.76 -4.10
C ASN A 62 -7.65 4.52 -2.75
N SER A 63 -6.85 5.49 -2.29
CA SER A 63 -6.19 5.39 -1.00
C SER A 63 -6.16 6.74 -0.29
N THR A 64 -6.26 6.68 1.04
CA THR A 64 -6.11 7.83 1.93
C THR A 64 -5.12 7.46 3.02
N VAL A 65 -4.12 8.31 3.25
CA VAL A 65 -3.20 8.12 4.39
C VAL A 65 -3.93 8.51 5.68
N LEU A 66 -3.99 7.58 6.64
CA LEU A 66 -4.69 7.82 7.92
C LEU A 66 -3.77 8.40 9.00
N SER A 67 -2.50 8.01 9.02
CA SER A 67 -1.51 8.45 10.00
C SER A 67 -0.09 8.22 9.46
N GLY A 68 0.90 8.90 10.02
CA GLY A 68 2.29 8.88 9.55
C GLY A 68 2.44 9.58 8.19
N GLU A 69 3.38 9.11 7.39
CA GLU A 69 3.57 9.52 6.00
C GLU A 69 3.80 8.28 5.13
N LEU A 70 3.35 8.33 3.88
CA LEU A 70 3.55 7.25 2.92
C LEU A 70 4.42 7.76 1.78
N HIS A 71 5.59 7.17 1.61
CA HIS A 71 6.48 7.45 0.49
C HIS A 71 6.12 6.51 -0.64
N VAL A 72 5.99 7.01 -1.85
CA VAL A 72 5.65 6.17 -3.01
C VAL A 72 6.57 6.53 -4.16
N VAL A 73 7.06 5.51 -4.85
CA VAL A 73 7.90 5.64 -6.05
C VAL A 73 7.30 4.81 -7.17
N ASP A 74 7.22 5.37 -8.37
CA ASP A 74 6.86 4.61 -9.56
C ASP A 74 8.11 3.91 -10.10
N VAL A 75 7.93 2.85 -10.90
CA VAL A 75 9.07 2.13 -11.51
C VAL A 75 8.88 2.06 -13.01
N ASP A 76 9.88 2.51 -13.77
CA ASP A 76 9.93 2.28 -15.21
C ASP A 76 10.19 0.80 -15.48
N LEU A 77 9.25 0.14 -16.17
CA LEU A 77 9.32 -1.30 -16.42
C LEU A 77 10.38 -1.71 -17.45
N ALA A 78 10.82 -0.79 -18.30
CA ALA A 78 11.83 -1.04 -19.32
C ALA A 78 13.24 -0.94 -18.74
N THR A 79 13.48 -0.02 -17.81
CA THR A 79 14.81 0.23 -17.22
C THR A 79 14.97 -0.31 -15.80
N GLY A 80 13.85 -0.47 -15.06
CA GLY A 80 13.84 -0.78 -13.64
C GLY A 80 14.11 0.44 -12.74
N GLU A 81 14.22 1.65 -13.30
CA GLU A 81 14.52 2.86 -12.54
C GLU A 81 13.31 3.35 -11.73
N GLU A 82 13.56 3.78 -10.49
CA GLU A 82 12.58 4.50 -9.68
C GLU A 82 12.35 5.90 -10.25
N THR A 83 11.09 6.30 -10.34
CA THR A 83 10.64 7.58 -10.89
C THR A 83 9.56 8.20 -10.02
N ASN A 84 9.35 9.51 -10.15
CA ASN A 84 8.26 10.26 -9.50
C ASN A 84 8.11 10.03 -7.98
N PRO A 85 9.17 10.23 -7.18
CA PRO A 85 9.07 10.10 -5.74
C PRO A 85 8.08 11.10 -5.17
N ARG A 86 7.21 10.62 -4.29
CA ARG A 86 6.16 11.43 -3.66
C ARG A 86 5.99 11.05 -2.19
N VAL A 87 5.77 12.04 -1.35
CA VAL A 87 5.43 11.85 0.06
C VAL A 87 3.98 12.25 0.26
N ARG A 88 3.18 11.35 0.83
CA ARG A 88 1.76 11.54 1.11
C ARG A 88 1.55 11.68 2.61
N MET A 89 1.02 12.83 3.02
CA MET A 89 0.72 13.16 4.42
C MET A 89 -0.68 12.66 4.83
N PRO A 90 -1.03 12.63 6.14
CA PRO A 90 -2.35 12.25 6.60
C PRO A 90 -3.45 13.09 5.92
N GLY A 91 -4.53 12.43 5.49
CA GLY A 91 -5.57 13.01 4.65
C GLY A 91 -5.25 13.04 3.15
N GLY A 92 -4.03 12.69 2.75
CA GLY A 92 -3.60 12.61 1.36
C GLY A 92 -4.36 11.53 0.58
N TYR A 93 -5.35 11.97 -0.21
CA TYR A 93 -6.17 11.12 -1.06
C TYR A 93 -5.60 11.03 -2.48
N VAL A 94 -5.59 9.82 -3.03
CA VAL A 94 -5.25 9.58 -4.44
C VAL A 94 -6.21 8.55 -5.03
N CYS A 95 -6.61 8.78 -6.28
CA CYS A 95 -7.23 7.78 -7.15
C CYS A 95 -6.23 7.45 -8.27
N ARG A 96 -5.93 6.16 -8.44
CA ARG A 96 -5.07 5.64 -9.51
C ARG A 96 -5.87 4.77 -10.44
N GLU A 97 -5.59 4.89 -11.73
CA GLU A 97 -6.16 4.05 -12.77
C GLU A 97 -5.54 2.65 -12.76
N PRO A 98 -6.23 1.64 -13.32
CA PRO A 98 -5.62 0.35 -13.58
C PRO A 98 -4.32 0.49 -14.39
N GLY A 99 -3.30 -0.30 -14.03
CA GLY A 99 -2.00 -0.30 -14.68
C GLY A 99 -0.91 0.45 -13.94
N ASP A 100 -1.23 1.16 -12.85
CA ASP A 100 -0.23 1.81 -11.99
C ASP A 100 0.73 0.78 -11.38
N VAL A 101 2.04 1.10 -11.44
CA VAL A 101 3.14 0.23 -11.00
C VAL A 101 4.05 1.02 -10.07
N HIS A 102 4.13 0.61 -8.82
CA HIS A 102 4.86 1.36 -7.81
C HIS A 102 5.31 0.49 -6.63
N MET A 103 6.04 1.14 -5.72
CA MET A 103 6.33 0.67 -4.37
C MET A 103 5.88 1.74 -3.37
N GLU A 104 5.31 1.29 -2.25
CA GLU A 104 4.73 2.10 -1.16
C GLU A 104 5.37 1.73 0.19
#